data_AF-A0AB73T9S8-F1
#
_entry.id   AF-A0AB73T9S8-F1
#
_cell.length_a   1.000
_cell.length_b   1.000
_cell.length_c   1.000
_cell.angle_alpha   90.00
_cell.angle_beta   90.00
_cell.angle_gamma   90.00
#
_symmetry.space_group_name_H-M   'P 1'
#
loop_
_entity.id
_entity.type
_entity.pdbx_description
1 polymer ?
#
loop_
_entity_poly.entity_id
_entity_poly.type
_entity_poly.pdbx_seq_one_letter_code
_entity_poly.pdbx_strand_id
1 'polypeptide(L)' 'MEEGKVVYYIDEGRIYSGQVTDVEKSGKEFVFSIDSYGDCSGQHRISSAQIGIKVFLSKEEAESAVGVEQESYREEST' A
#
# COMPACT_ATOMS: atom_id res chain seq x y z
N MET A 1 -6.17 1.91 -11.68
CA MET A 1 -5.18 2.83 -11.09
C MET A 1 -5.00 4.00 -12.02
N GLU A 2 -4.82 5.21 -11.48
CA GLU A 2 -4.70 6.46 -12.23
C GLU A 2 -3.73 7.40 -11.51
N GLU A 3 -3.04 8.24 -12.27
CA GLU A 3 -2.15 9.28 -11.76
C GLU A 3 -2.94 10.33 -10.96
N GLY A 4 -2.32 10.88 -9.92
CA GLY A 4 -2.96 11.81 -8.97
C GLY A 4 -3.80 11.12 -7.89
N LYS A 5 -4.08 9.81 -8.02
CA LYS A 5 -4.81 9.06 -7.01
C LYS A 5 -3.97 8.85 -5.75
N VAL A 6 -4.58 9.03 -4.58
CA VAL A 6 -3.97 8.66 -3.30
C VAL A 6 -4.22 7.18 -3.02
N VAL A 7 -3.17 6.47 -2.64
CA VAL A 7 -3.21 5.08 -2.19
C VAL A 7 -2.62 4.99 -0.79
N TYR A 8 -3.02 3.95 -0.05
CA TYR A 8 -2.60 3.69 1.32
C TYR A 8 -1.78 2.41 1.35
N TYR A 9 -0.76 2.30 2.18
CA TYR A 9 -0.01 1.06 2.32
C TYR A 9 0.45 0.84 3.75
N ILE A 10 0.64 -0.43 4.09
CA ILE A 10 1.10 -0.84 5.42
C ILE A 10 2.58 -1.15 5.36
N ASP A 11 3.34 -0.49 6.22
CA ASP A 11 4.75 -0.75 6.46
C ASP A 11 5.01 -0.73 7.98
N GLU A 12 5.70 -1.75 8.50
CA GLU A 12 5.97 -1.92 9.94
C GLU A 12 4.73 -1.73 10.85
N GLY A 13 3.55 -2.21 10.41
CA GLY A 13 2.30 -2.09 11.16
C GLY A 13 1.71 -0.68 11.23
N ARG A 14 2.22 0.25 10.41
CA ARG A 14 1.73 1.62 10.28
C ARG A 14 1.18 1.85 8.88
N ILE A 15 0.16 2.71 8.81
CA ILE A 15 -0.48 3.08 7.54
C ILE A 15 0.16 4.36 7.04
N TYR A 16 0.70 4.30 5.84
CA TYR A 16 1.24 5.41 5.10
C TYR A 16 0.36 5.68 3.87
N SER A 17 0.52 6.85 3.28
CA SER A 17 -0.15 7.22 2.04
C SER A 17 0.84 7.80 1.05
N GLY A 18 0.61 7.54 -0.23
CA GLY A 18 1.36 8.17 -1.31
C GLY A 18 0.44 8.48 -2.49
N GLN A 19 0.78 9.51 -3.26
CA GLN A 19 0.08 9.87 -4.48
C GLN A 19 0.73 9.17 -5.67
N VAL A 20 -0.09 8.56 -6.51
CA VAL A 20 0.38 7.92 -7.74
C VAL A 20 0.89 8.98 -8.72
N THR A 21 2.14 8.88 -9.12
CA THR A 21 2.80 9.81 -10.04
C THR A 21 2.96 9.25 -11.45
N ASP A 22 2.90 7.93 -11.62
CA ASP A 22 3.07 7.27 -12.91
C ASP A 22 2.41 5.88 -12.89
N VAL A 23 1.91 5.40 -14.03
CA VAL A 23 1.29 4.08 -14.17
C VAL A 23 1.73 3.40 -15.47
N GLU A 24 2.53 2.34 -15.34
CA GLU A 24 2.98 1.51 -16.45
C GLU A 24 2.12 0.24 -16.56
N LYS A 25 1.41 0.09 -17.66
CA LYS A 25 0.58 -1.10 -17.92
C LYS A 25 1.36 -2.12 -18.74
N SER A 26 1.43 -3.35 -18.23
CA SER A 26 2.05 -4.48 -18.92
C SER A 26 1.05 -5.64 -19.02
N GLY A 27 0.20 -5.58 -20.05
CA GLY A 27 -0.86 -6.56 -20.27
C GLY A 27 -1.97 -6.50 -19.20
N LYS A 28 -2.13 -7.59 -18.44
CA LYS A 28 -3.12 -7.69 -17.35
C LYS A 28 -2.62 -7.14 -16.01
N GLU A 29 -1.32 -6.94 -15.88
CA GLU A 29 -0.68 -6.39 -14.70
C GLU A 29 -0.25 -4.96 -14.97
N PHE A 30 -0.11 -4.17 -13.92
CA PHE A 30 0.45 -2.82 -14.03
C PHE A 30 1.36 -2.53 -12.84
N VAL A 31 2.32 -1.65 -13.07
CA VAL A 31 3.18 -1.09 -12.04
C VAL A 31 2.81 0.38 -11.93
N PHE A 32 2.79 0.91 -10.71
CA PHE A 32 2.54 2.33 -10.50
C PHE A 32 3.60 2.89 -9.56
N SER A 33 3.96 4.14 -9.76
CA SER A 33 4.91 4.84 -8.90
C SER A 33 4.17 5.78 -7.97
N ILE A 34 4.63 5.93 -6.73
CA ILE A 34 4.14 6.93 -5.77
C ILE A 34 5.23 7.93 -5.40
N ASP A 35 4.84 9.16 -5.04
CA ASP A 35 5.78 10.25 -4.72
C ASP A 35 6.53 10.07 -3.39
N SER A 36 5.92 9.32 -2.46
CA SER A 36 6.38 9.18 -1.08
C SER A 36 6.23 7.74 -0.58
N TYR A 37 7.31 7.19 -0.01
CA TYR A 37 7.34 5.87 0.62
C TYR A 37 7.93 5.96 2.04
N GLY A 38 7.09 5.79 3.07
CA GLY A 38 7.43 6.06 4.46
C GLY A 38 7.83 7.53 4.66
N ASP A 39 8.95 7.74 5.37
CA ASP A 39 9.62 9.04 5.50
C ASP A 39 10.54 9.37 4.31
N CYS A 40 10.68 8.46 3.33
CA CYS A 40 11.54 8.68 2.18
C CYS A 40 10.77 9.39 1.06
N SER A 41 11.24 10.59 0.70
CA SER A 41 10.77 11.30 -0.49
C SER A 41 11.44 10.71 -1.73
N GLY A 42 10.66 10.14 -2.65
CA GLY A 42 11.20 9.51 -3.85
C GLY A 42 10.19 8.63 -4.56
N GLN A 43 10.31 8.55 -5.89
CA GLN A 43 9.46 7.70 -6.71
C GLN A 43 9.68 6.23 -6.34
N HIS A 44 8.65 5.60 -5.78
CA HIS A 44 8.67 4.18 -5.43
C HIS A 44 7.73 3.39 -6.33
N ARG A 45 8.27 2.39 -7.04
CA ARG A 45 7.50 1.53 -7.95
C ARG A 45 6.87 0.37 -7.22
N ILE A 46 5.55 0.21 -7.39
CA ILE A 46 4.73 -0.81 -6.73
C ILE A 46 3.98 -1.61 -7.80
N SER A 47 4.03 -2.94 -7.67
CA SER A 47 3.24 -3.84 -8.52
C SER A 47 1.78 -3.85 -8.12
N SER A 48 0.87 -3.89 -9.10
CA SER A 48 -0.57 -4.05 -8.89
C SER A 48 -0.92 -5.31 -8.10
N ALA A 49 -0.05 -6.31 -8.08
CA ALA A 49 -0.23 -7.52 -7.29
C ALA A 49 -0.24 -7.27 -5.77
N GLN A 50 0.30 -6.13 -5.30
CA GLN A 50 0.27 -5.77 -3.88
C GLN A 50 -1.02 -5.07 -3.45
N ILE A 51 -1.88 -4.70 -4.39
CA ILE A 51 -3.17 -4.09 -4.09
C ILE A 51 -4.08 -5.12 -3.41
N GLY A 52 -4.62 -4.78 -2.24
CA GLY A 52 -5.39 -5.66 -1.36
C GLY A 52 -4.54 -6.52 -0.42
N ILE A 53 -3.20 -6.47 -0.52
CA ILE A 53 -2.28 -7.21 0.36
C ILE A 53 -1.53 -6.24 1.27
N LYS A 54 -0.75 -5.34 0.67
CA LYS A 54 0.02 -4.30 1.38
C LYS A 54 -0.39 -2.89 0.97
N VAL A 55 -1.01 -2.74 -0.19
CA VAL A 55 -1.48 -1.45 -0.70
C VAL A 55 -2.99 -1.49 -0.85
N PHE A 56 -3.66 -0.41 -0.50
CA PHE A 56 -5.10 -0.30 -0.41
C PHE A 56 -5.57 0.97 -1.10
N LEU A 57 -6.78 0.92 -1.65
CA LEU A 57 -7.36 2.05 -2.37
C LEU A 57 -8.03 3.05 -1.43
N SER A 58 -8.31 2.63 -0.18
CA SER A 58 -8.98 3.42 0.85
C SER A 58 -8.30 3.24 2.20
N LYS A 59 -8.36 4.26 3.04
CA LYS A 59 -7.78 4.21 4.40
C LYS A 59 -8.46 3.15 5.26
N GLU A 60 -9.78 3.03 5.16
CA GLU A 60 -10.58 2.05 5.90
C GLU A 60 -10.15 0.60 5.62
N GLU A 61 -9.82 0.30 4.36
CA GLU A 61 -9.30 -1.02 3.97
C GLU A 61 -7.93 -1.29 4.61
N ALA A 62 -7.04 -0.29 4.63
CA ALA A 62 -5.75 -0.39 5.29
C ALA A 62 -5.88 -0.52 6.81
N GLU A 63 -6.81 0.22 7.44
CA GLU A 63 -7.10 0.13 8.88
C GLU A 63 -7.63 -1.26 9.25
N SER A 64 -8.53 -1.81 8.44
CA SER A 64 -9.03 -3.17 8.63
C SER A 64 -7.92 -4.21 8.49
N ALA A 65 -6.99 -4.05 7.55
CA ALA A 65 -5.88 -4.98 7.37
C ALA A 65 -4.84 -4.89 8.49
N VAL A 66 -4.50 -3.68 8.95
CA VAL A 66 -3.54 -3.48 10.06
C VAL A 66 -4.11 -3.98 11.39
N GLY A 67 -5.43 -3.87 11.59
CA GLY A 67 -6.13 -4.41 12.76
C GLY A 67 -6.04 -5.93 12.84
N VAL A 68 -6.05 -6.62 11.69
CA VAL A 68 -5.91 -8.08 11.61
C VAL A 68 -4.47 -8.53 11.86
N GLU A 69 -3.46 -7.82 11.36
CA GLU A 69 -2.05 -8.17 11.62
C GLU A 69 -1.65 -8.04 13.10
N GLN A 70 -2.24 -7.08 13.84
CA GLN A 70 -2.00 -6.93 15.27
C GLN A 70 -2.70 -8.01 16.12
N GLU A 71 -3.82 -8.55 15.67
CA GLU A 71 -4.50 -9.67 16.34
C GLU A 71 -3.73 -10.98 16.17
N SER A 72 -3.15 -11.21 14.97
CA SER A 72 -2.31 -12.39 14.69
C SER A 72 -1.05 -12.48 15.57
N TYR A 73 -0.49 -11.35 16.01
CA TYR A 73 0.68 -11.35 16.93
C TYR A 73 0.32 -11.62 18.40
N ARG A 74 -0.97 -11.57 18.76
CA ARG A 74 -1.40 -11.77 20.15
C ARG A 74 -1.73 -13.22 20.48
N GLU A 75 -1.95 -14.06 19.47
CA GLU A 75 -2.31 -15.48 19.66
C GLU A 75 -1.10 -16.44 19.67
N GLU A 76 0.13 -15.98 19.41
CA GLU A 76 1.36 -16.79 19.50
C GLU A 76 2.15 -16.59 20.81
N SER A 77 1.47 -16.07 21.85
CA SER A 77 2.03 -15.89 23.19
C SER A 77 1.04 -16.38 24.25
N THR A 78 0.70 -17.67 24.24
CA THR A 78 0.12 -18.40 25.39
C THR A 78 0.56 -19.85 25.36
#